data_AF-A0A2X3D0B7-F1
#
_entry.id   AF-A0A2X3D0B7-F1
#
_cell.length_a   1.000
_cell.length_b   1.000
_cell.length_c   1.000
_cell.angle_alpha   90.00
_cell.angle_beta   90.00
_cell.angle_gamma   90.00
#
_symmetry.space_group_name_H-M   'P 1'
#
loop_
_entity.id
_entity.type
_entity.pdbx_description
1 polymer ?
#
loop_
_entity_poly.entity_id
_entity_poly.type
_entity_poly.pdbx_seq_one_letter_code
_entity_poly.pdbx_strand_id
1 'polypeptide(L)'
;MDFATAPCILDAVSQRLAHGVFGYSRWRNEAFLGAIVHWYASRFNSDIDPQSVVYGPSVIYMVAETIRQWSKEGDGVVVHTLPTMRSITPSPLTGGGLPRCH
;
A
#
# COMPACT_ATOMS: atom_id res chain seq x y z
N MET A 1 9.16 14.87 3.74
CA MET A 1 10.06 13.80 3.24
C MET A 1 10.68 14.42 2.01
N ASP A 2 11.93 14.87 2.13
CA ASP A 2 12.45 15.91 1.24
C ASP A 2 13.77 15.47 0.56
N PHE A 3 13.91 14.18 0.29
CA PHE A 3 15.04 13.62 -0.46
C PHE A 3 14.62 13.27 -1.88
N ALA A 4 15.52 13.51 -2.83
CA ALA A 4 15.32 13.06 -4.19
C ALA A 4 15.34 11.53 -4.28
N THR A 5 14.48 10.99 -5.15
CA THR A 5 14.46 9.56 -5.49
C THR A 5 15.78 9.12 -6.14
N ALA A 6 16.16 7.86 -5.98
CA ALA A 6 17.38 7.31 -6.58
C ALA A 6 17.43 7.53 -8.12
N PRO A 7 18.59 7.89 -8.68
CA PRO A 7 18.72 8.19 -10.13
C PRO A 7 18.20 7.07 -11.03
N CYS A 8 18.49 5.80 -10.70
CA CYS A 8 18.03 4.66 -11.49
C CYS A 8 16.49 4.56 -11.61
N ILE A 9 15.75 5.05 -10.61
CA ILE A 9 14.29 5.09 -10.66
C ILE A 9 13.82 6.23 -11.57
N LEU A 10 14.47 7.40 -11.50
CA LEU A 10 14.16 8.54 -12.36
C LEU A 10 14.43 8.20 -13.84
N ASP A 11 15.52 7.50 -14.13
CA ASP A 11 15.87 7.04 -15.47
C ASP A 11 14.84 6.04 -16.02
N ALA A 12 14.46 5.04 -15.22
CA ALA A 12 13.45 4.04 -15.62
C ALA A 12 12.07 4.69 -15.89
N VAL A 13 11.66 5.65 -15.07
CA VAL A 13 10.42 6.41 -15.29
C VAL A 13 10.52 7.25 -16.55
N SER A 14 11.64 7.94 -16.77
CA SER A 14 11.87 8.76 -17.97
C SER A 14 11.84 7.91 -19.25
N GLN A 15 12.47 6.74 -19.24
CA GLN A 15 12.43 5.79 -20.33
C GLN A 15 10.99 5.30 -20.60
N ARG A 16 10.21 5.01 -19.54
CA ARG A 16 8.81 4.62 -19.70
C ARG A 16 7.95 5.74 -20.28
N LEU A 17 8.22 6.99 -19.91
CA LEU A 17 7.52 8.16 -20.46
C LEU A 17 7.81 8.32 -21.95
N ALA A 18 9.06 8.11 -22.38
CA ALA A 18 9.47 8.21 -23.78
C ALA A 18 8.76 7.20 -24.71
N HIS A 19 8.24 6.09 -24.17
CA HIS A 19 7.47 5.10 -24.94
C HIS A 19 6.14 5.67 -25.50
N GLY A 20 5.57 6.72 -24.89
CA GLY A 20 4.39 7.43 -25.39
C GLY A 20 3.05 6.70 -25.28
N VAL A 21 3.02 5.36 -25.19
CA VAL A 21 1.78 4.58 -25.01
C VAL A 21 1.54 4.26 -23.54
N PHE A 22 0.41 4.74 -23.01
CA PHE A 22 -0.04 4.58 -21.61
C PHE A 22 -1.36 3.81 -21.49
N GLY A 23 -1.57 2.81 -22.34
CA GLY A 23 -2.71 1.91 -22.24
C GLY A 23 -2.67 1.03 -20.98
N TYR A 24 -3.67 0.15 -20.86
CA TYR A 24 -3.77 -0.77 -19.72
C TYR A 24 -2.50 -1.62 -19.56
N SER A 25 -2.00 -1.67 -18.34
CA SER A 25 -0.86 -2.51 -17.94
C SER A 25 -1.34 -3.62 -17.01
N ARG A 26 -0.61 -4.73 -16.99
CA ARG A 26 -0.85 -5.84 -16.07
C ARG A 26 0.18 -5.80 -14.94
N TRP A 27 -0.31 -5.67 -13.71
CA TRP A 27 0.54 -5.68 -12.52
C TRP A 27 1.25 -7.03 -12.35
N ARG A 28 0.57 -8.13 -12.71
CA ARG A 28 1.08 -9.50 -12.61
C ARG A 28 2.00 -9.81 -13.78
N ASN A 29 3.19 -9.22 -13.76
CA ASN A 29 4.27 -9.51 -14.70
C ASN A 29 5.50 -10.03 -13.94
N GLU A 30 6.29 -10.86 -14.62
CA GLU A 30 7.43 -11.56 -14.01
C GLU A 30 8.51 -10.61 -13.50
N ALA A 31 8.75 -9.49 -14.19
CA ALA A 31 9.74 -8.51 -13.76
C ALA A 31 9.36 -7.85 -12.42
N PHE A 32 8.09 -7.49 -12.25
CA PHE A 32 7.57 -6.91 -11.01
C PHE A 32 7.62 -7.91 -9.85
N LEU A 33 7.11 -9.12 -10.06
CA LEU A 33 7.11 -10.17 -9.03
C LEU A 33 8.54 -10.59 -8.66
N GLY A 34 9.40 -10.78 -9.65
CA GLY A 34 10.80 -11.15 -9.45
C GLY A 34 11.58 -10.09 -8.68
N ALA A 35 11.32 -8.80 -8.93
CA ALA A 35 11.94 -7.71 -8.18
C ALA A 35 11.55 -7.72 -6.69
N ILE A 36 10.29 -8.02 -6.38
CA ILE A 36 9.82 -8.14 -4.98
C ILE A 36 10.51 -9.31 -4.29
N VAL A 37 10.48 -10.50 -4.91
CA VAL A 37 11.11 -11.72 -4.35
C VAL A 37 12.60 -11.48 -4.12
N HIS A 38 13.29 -10.91 -5.10
CA HIS A 38 14.71 -10.58 -4.99
C HIS A 38 15.00 -9.58 -3.85
N TRP A 39 14.18 -8.55 -3.69
CA TRP A 39 14.34 -7.57 -2.61
C TRP A 39 14.18 -8.21 -1.23
N TYR A 40 13.19 -9.07 -1.05
CA TYR A 40 12.98 -9.77 0.23
C TYR A 40 14.11 -10.75 0.56
N ALA A 41 14.56 -11.52 -0.43
CA ALA A 41 15.68 -12.45 -0.27
C ALA A 41 16.98 -11.71 0.09
N SER A 42 17.32 -10.65 -0.65
CA SER A 42 18.59 -9.93 -0.48
C SER A 42 18.66 -9.06 0.79
N ARG A 43 17.55 -8.44 1.18
CA ARG A 43 17.50 -7.49 2.31
C ARG A 43 17.18 -8.17 3.64
N PHE A 44 16.32 -9.18 3.62
CA PHE A 44 15.72 -9.76 4.83
C PHE A 44 15.97 -11.27 4.96
N ASN A 45 16.66 -11.90 3.99
CA ASN A 45 16.87 -13.35 3.95
C ASN A 45 15.55 -14.14 4.05
N SER A 46 14.48 -13.61 3.43
CA SER A 46 13.15 -14.20 3.44
C SER A 46 12.79 -14.68 2.04
N ASP A 47 12.35 -15.93 1.95
CA ASP A 47 11.76 -16.48 0.73
C ASP A 47 10.28 -16.06 0.64
N ILE A 48 9.84 -15.66 -0.54
CA ILE A 48 8.47 -15.18 -0.81
C ILE A 48 7.95 -15.94 -2.02
N ASP A 49 6.80 -16.60 -1.86
CA ASP A 49 6.09 -17.19 -2.99
C ASP A 49 5.52 -16.08 -3.89
N PRO A 50 5.94 -15.98 -5.17
CA PRO A 50 5.40 -14.99 -6.09
C PRO A 50 3.86 -15.08 -6.25
N GLN A 51 3.26 -16.25 -6.00
CA GLN A 51 1.82 -16.45 -6.13
C GLN A 51 1.03 -15.83 -4.97
N SER A 52 1.66 -15.57 -3.82
CA SER A 52 0.99 -14.91 -2.68
C SER A 52 0.99 -13.38 -2.79
N VAL A 53 1.68 -12.81 -3.78
CA VAL A 53 1.78 -11.36 -3.96
C VAL A 53 0.56 -10.83 -4.72
N VAL A 54 -0.08 -9.81 -4.13
CA VAL A 54 -1.19 -9.07 -4.74
C VAL A 54 -0.86 -7.59 -4.84
N TYR A 55 -1.39 -6.94 -5.87
CA TYR A 55 -1.25 -5.50 -6.06
C TYR A 55 -2.38 -4.74 -5.34
N GLY A 56 -2.01 -3.67 -4.63
CA GLY A 56 -2.94 -2.73 -4.02
C GLY A 56 -2.54 -1.28 -4.34
N PRO A 57 -3.50 -0.37 -4.56
CA PRO A 57 -3.22 1.06 -4.81
C PRO A 57 -2.49 1.76 -3.67
N SER A 58 -2.71 1.34 -2.43
CA SER A 58 -1.97 1.81 -1.25
C SER A 58 -2.08 0.80 -0.12
N VAL A 59 -1.15 0.85 0.84
CA VAL A 59 -1.18 0.01 2.04
C VAL A 59 -2.47 0.24 2.84
N ILE A 60 -2.88 1.49 3.03
CA ILE A 60 -4.09 1.83 3.80
C ILE A 60 -5.36 1.33 3.12
N TYR A 61 -5.41 1.38 1.77
CA TYR A 61 -6.52 0.77 1.04
C TYR A 61 -6.61 -0.73 1.30
N MET A 62 -5.48 -1.45 1.22
CA MET A 62 -5.44 -2.89 1.47
C MET A 62 -5.85 -3.25 2.90
N VAL A 63 -5.41 -2.48 3.90
CA VAL A 63 -5.83 -2.65 5.30
C VAL A 63 -7.34 -2.45 5.45
N ALA A 64 -7.88 -1.35 4.91
CA ALA A 64 -9.30 -1.06 5.00
C ALA A 64 -10.15 -2.14 4.31
N GLU A 65 -9.69 -2.65 3.17
CA GLU A 65 -10.37 -3.73 2.45
C GLU A 65 -10.30 -5.06 3.19
N THR A 66 -9.16 -5.38 3.80
CA THR A 66 -9.01 -6.58 4.64
C THR A 66 -9.96 -6.56 5.84
N ILE A 67 -10.10 -5.41 6.52
CA ILE A 67 -11.04 -5.24 7.63
C ILE A 67 -12.48 -5.48 7.15
N ARG A 68 -12.89 -4.86 6.03
CA ARG A 68 -14.24 -5.06 5.47
C ARG A 68 -14.54 -6.52 5.11
N GLN A 69 -13.54 -7.28 4.66
CA GLN A 69 -13.72 -8.68 4.28
C GLN A 69 -13.71 -9.63 5.48
N TRP A 70 -12.98 -9.31 6.54
CA TRP A 70 -12.72 -10.22 7.66
C TRP A 70 -13.38 -9.82 8.97
N SER A 71 -14.18 -8.75 8.99
CA SER A 71 -14.95 -8.31 10.15
C SER A 71 -16.38 -7.93 9.78
N LYS A 72 -17.24 -7.80 10.80
CA LYS A 72 -18.57 -7.21 10.69
C LYS A 72 -18.58 -5.82 11.30
N GLU A 73 -19.64 -5.08 11.00
CA GLU A 73 -19.91 -3.83 11.70
C GLU A 73 -20.06 -4.07 13.20
N GLY A 74 -19.36 -3.27 14.01
CA GLY A 74 -19.32 -3.42 15.46
C GLY A 74 -18.16 -4.27 15.99
N ASP A 75 -17.45 -5.03 15.14
CA ASP A 75 -16.25 -5.76 15.56
C ASP A 75 -15.09 -4.79 15.81
N GLY A 76 -14.30 -5.07 16.85
CA GLY A 76 -13.11 -4.30 17.19
C GLY A 76 -11.87 -4.75 16.42
N VAL A 77 -11.01 -3.80 16.04
CA VAL A 77 -9.68 -4.07 15.46
C VAL A 77 -8.61 -3.64 16.46
N VAL A 78 -7.72 -4.58 16.84
CA VAL A 78 -6.64 -4.29 17.78
C VAL A 78 -5.56 -3.46 17.10
N VAL A 79 -5.20 -2.34 17.72
CA VAL A 79 -4.07 -1.48 17.31
C VAL A 79 -3.21 -1.18 18.52
N HIS A 80 -1.89 -1.22 18.34
CA HIS A 80 -0.95 -0.74 19.35
C HIS A 80 -0.95 0.80 19.33
N THR A 81 -1.05 1.48 20.46
CA THR A 81 -1.25 2.95 20.52
C THR A 81 0.03 3.77 20.75
N LEU A 82 1.20 3.13 20.83
CA LEU A 82 2.49 3.80 21.08
C LEU A 82 3.49 3.53 19.93
N PRO A 83 4.14 4.57 19.39
CA PRO A 83 3.53 5.48 18.43
C PRO A 83 3.20 4.75 17.12
N THR A 84 1.93 4.45 16.86
CA THR A 84 1.49 3.84 15.58
C THR A 84 1.17 4.90 14.53
N MET A 85 1.24 4.52 13.25
CA MET A 85 0.91 5.39 12.13
C MET A 85 -0.50 6.00 12.28
N ARG A 86 -0.58 7.34 12.22
CA ARG A 86 -1.81 8.14 12.38
C ARG A 86 -2.92 7.81 11.37
N SER A 87 -2.58 7.19 10.24
CA SER A 87 -3.54 6.75 9.22
C SER A 87 -4.35 5.51 9.62
N ILE A 88 -3.93 4.80 10.67
CA ILE A 88 -4.56 3.56 11.14
C ILE A 88 -5.48 3.83 12.35
N THR A 89 -5.23 4.90 13.10
CA THR A 89 -6.09 5.33 14.21
C THR A 89 -7.16 6.32 13.74
N PRO A 90 -8.45 6.07 14.01
CA PRO A 90 -9.46 7.12 13.93
C PRO A 90 -9.04 8.32 14.79
N SER A 91 -9.25 9.53 14.30
CA SER A 91 -8.99 10.75 15.07
C SER A 91 -9.80 10.73 16.37
N PRO A 92 -9.21 11.06 17.55
CA PRO A 92 -9.96 11.14 18.81
C PRO A 92 -10.97 12.31 18.90
N LEU A 93 -11.32 12.97 17.79
CA LEU A 93 -12.22 14.12 17.77
C LEU A 93 -13.49 13.81 16.99
N THR A 94 -14.47 13.21 17.66
CA THR A 94 -15.92 13.47 17.50
C THR A 94 -16.72 12.80 18.63
N GLY A 95 -16.37 13.14 19.88
CA GLY A 95 -17.38 13.23 20.94
C GLY A 95 -18.09 14.57 20.79
N GLY A 96 -19.16 14.62 19.98
CA GLY A 96 -19.94 15.84 19.79
C GLY A 96 -20.80 15.82 18.52
N GLY A 97 -22.09 15.54 18.71
CA GLY A 97 -23.24 15.93 17.86
C GLY A 97 -23.10 15.87 16.34
N LEU A 98 -23.86 14.97 15.70
CA LEU A 98 -24.21 15.10 14.29
C LEU A 98 -24.88 16.46 14.03
N PRO A 99 -24.44 17.26 13.04
CA PRO A 99 -25.31 18.26 12.45
C PRO A 99 -26.33 17.53 11.56
N ARG A 100 -27.60 17.62 11.92
CA ARG A 100 -28.72 17.31 11.03
C ARG A 100 -28.68 18.31 9.87
N CYS A 101 -28.50 17.83 8.64
CA CYS A 101 -28.76 18.63 7.45
C CYS A 101 -30.26 18.62 7.17
N HIS A 102 -30.88 19.80 7.26
CA HIS A 102 -32.01 20.19 6.42
C HIS A 102 -31.48 20.61 5.05
#